data_AF-A0A957QEX3-F1
#
_entry.id   AF-A0A957QEX3-F1
#
_cell.length_a   1.000
_cell.length_b   1.000
_cell.length_c   1.000
_cell.angle_alpha   90.00
_cell.angle_beta   90.00
_cell.angle_gamma   90.00
#
_symmetry.space_group_name_H-M   'P 1'
#
loop_
_entity.id
_entity.type
_entity.pdbx_description
1 polymer ?
#
loop_
_entity_poly.entity_id
_entity_poly.type
_entity_poly.pdbx_seq_one_letter_code
_entity_poly.pdbx_strand_id
1 'polypeptide(L)' 'MHKHPLSPHDLLHFHMADDPQISPAGTWIAWVRTWMDGDLNGYRSSICVTDVADGSTRMLTDGAALDTHPRPSPDGAWIA' A
#
# COMPACT_ATOMS: atom_id res chain seq x y z
N MET A 1 6.45 28.39 11.90
CA MET A 1 6.65 27.09 11.22
C MET A 1 8.09 26.67 11.47
N HIS A 2 8.33 25.82 12.48
CA HIS A 2 9.68 25.30 12.75
C HIS A 2 9.98 24.17 11.77
N LYS A 3 11.11 24.25 11.09
CA LYS A 3 11.61 23.18 10.22
C LYS A 3 12.31 22.15 11.11
N HIS A 4 11.82 20.92 11.11
CA HIS A 4 12.52 19.79 11.72
C HIS A 4 13.58 19.29 10.72
N PRO A 5 14.87 19.26 11.09
CA PRO A 5 15.90 18.62 10.27
C PRO A 5 15.58 17.14 10.09
N LEU A 6 15.70 16.62 8.87
CA LEU A 6 15.53 15.19 8.62
C LEU A 6 16.54 14.38 9.45
N SER A 7 16.05 13.32 10.06
CA SER A 7 16.79 12.35 10.87
C SER A 7 16.47 10.93 10.40
N PRO A 8 17.30 9.93 10.74
CA PRO A 8 16.99 8.54 10.41
C PRO A 8 15.64 8.05 10.95
N HIS A 9 15.19 8.56 12.10
CA HIS A 9 13.88 8.19 12.68
C HIS A 9 12.70 8.61 11.81
N ASP A 10 12.86 9.66 10.98
CA ASP A 10 11.78 10.09 10.09
C ASP A 10 11.45 9.04 9.03
N LEU A 11 12.38 8.13 8.73
CA LEU A 11 12.13 7.04 7.79
C LEU A 11 11.09 6.03 8.32
N LEU A 12 10.92 5.89 9.64
CA LEU A 12 9.87 5.04 10.23
C LEU A 12 8.46 5.56 9.93
N HIS A 13 8.34 6.84 9.58
CA HIS A 13 7.07 7.46 9.20
C HIS A 13 6.80 7.40 7.69
N PHE A 14 7.72 6.83 6.90
CA PHE A 14 7.53 6.75 5.45
C PHE A 14 6.62 5.59 5.09
N HIS A 15 5.71 5.86 4.16
CA HIS A 15 4.91 4.86 3.48
C HIS A 15 5.23 4.93 2.00
N MET A 16 5.72 3.83 1.46
CA MET A 16 5.95 3.64 0.05
C MET A 16 4.69 3.06 -0.61
N ALA A 17 4.41 3.50 -1.83
CA ALA A 17 3.30 3.02 -2.64
C ALA A 17 3.88 2.45 -3.95
N ASP A 18 3.75 1.13 -4.12
CA ASP A 18 4.40 0.38 -5.18
C ASP A 18 3.39 -0.49 -5.95
N ASP A 19 3.80 -0.95 -7.15
CA ASP A 19 3.08 -1.89 -8.03
C ASP A 19 1.56 -1.59 -8.21
N PRO A 20 1.19 -0.41 -8.74
CA PRO A 20 -0.21 -0.09 -8.99
C PRO A 20 -0.79 -0.93 -10.13
N GLN A 21 -1.96 -1.52 -9.90
CA GLN A 21 -2.72 -2.29 -10.87
C GLN A 21 -4.16 -1.79 -10.95
N ILE A 22 -4.55 -1.35 -12.15
CA ILE A 22 -5.91 -0.88 -12.42
C ILE A 22 -6.82 -2.08 -12.64
N SER A 23 -8.02 -2.05 -12.08
CA SER A 23 -9.03 -3.09 -12.34
C SER A 23 -9.47 -3.10 -13.81
N PRO A 24 -9.96 -4.24 -14.34
CA PRO A 24 -10.40 -4.32 -15.74
C PRO A 24 -11.47 -3.28 -16.12
N ALA A 25 -12.38 -2.96 -15.19
CA ALA A 25 -13.42 -1.94 -15.38
C ALA A 25 -12.92 -0.50 -15.13
N GLY A 26 -11.69 -0.32 -14.64
CA GLY A 26 -11.11 1.00 -14.34
C GLY A 26 -11.70 1.70 -13.13
N THR A 27 -12.46 1.00 -12.28
CA THR A 27 -13.18 1.59 -11.15
C THR A 27 -12.39 1.62 -9.85
N TRP A 28 -11.32 0.83 -9.75
CA TRP A 28 -10.47 0.77 -8.57
C TRP A 28 -9.03 0.42 -8.95
N ILE A 29 -8.09 0.75 -8.06
CA ILE A 29 -6.65 0.49 -8.20
C ILE A 29 -6.18 -0.32 -7.00
N ALA A 30 -5.63 -1.51 -7.23
CA ALA A 30 -4.87 -2.24 -6.21
C ALA A 30 -3.42 -1.77 -6.21
N TRP A 31 -2.81 -1.67 -5.04
CA TRP A 31 -1.41 -1.25 -4.90
C TRP A 31 -0.81 -1.76 -3.58
N VAL A 32 0.51 -1.76 -3.48
CA VAL A 32 1.23 -2.23 -2.29
C VAL A 32 1.64 -1.03 -1.45
N ARG A 33 1.20 -0.99 -0.19
CA ARG A 33 1.71 -0.05 0.82
C ARG A 33 2.83 -0.73 1.60
N THR A 34 4.04 -0.20 1.57
CA THR A 34 5.19 -0.72 2.34
C THR A 34 5.63 0.29 3.39
N TRP A 35 5.98 -0.15 4.60
CA TRP A 35 6.51 0.71 5.65
C TRP A 35 7.51 -0.03 6.55
N MET A 36 8.39 0.73 7.20
CA MET A 36 9.30 0.18 8.20
C MET A 36 8.60 -0.04 9.53
N ASP A 37 8.90 -1.17 10.14
CA ASP A 37 8.49 -1.52 11.48
C ASP A 37 9.75 -1.62 12.36
N GLY A 38 9.85 -0.70 13.33
CA GLY A 38 10.98 -0.63 14.24
C GLY A 38 11.03 -1.78 15.25
N ASP A 39 9.88 -2.33 15.64
CA ASP A 39 9.78 -3.43 16.60
C ASP A 39 10.21 -4.76 15.96
N LEU A 40 9.84 -4.96 14.69
CA LEU A 40 10.27 -6.10 13.87
C LEU A 40 11.68 -5.92 13.30
N ASN A 41 12.26 -4.71 13.36
CA ASN A 41 13.50 -4.34 12.69
C ASN A 41 13.48 -4.75 11.20
N GLY A 42 12.39 -4.39 10.50
CA GLY A 42 12.14 -4.85 9.14
C GLY A 42 11.05 -4.04 8.44
N TYR A 43 10.48 -4.63 7.39
CA TYR A 43 9.38 -4.04 6.63
C TYR A 43 8.09 -4.83 6.83
N ARG A 44 6.97 -4.11 6.75
CA ARG A 44 5.65 -4.66 6.52
C ARG A 44 5.13 -4.16 5.20
N SER A 45 4.24 -4.93 4.57
CA SER A 45 3.48 -4.45 3.43
C SER A 45 2.04 -4.91 3.48
N SER A 46 1.16 -4.16 2.85
CA SER A 46 -0.24 -4.54 2.71
C SER A 46 -0.76 -4.19 1.33
N ILE A 47 -1.60 -5.05 0.78
CA ILE A 47 -2.34 -4.75 -0.44
C ILE A 47 -3.49 -3.81 -0.07
N CYS A 48 -3.51 -2.65 -0.71
CA CYS A 48 -4.56 -1.66 -0.59
C CYS A 48 -5.39 -1.61 -1.88
N VAL A 49 -6.65 -1.19 -1.77
CA VAL A 49 -7.51 -0.85 -2.91
C VAL A 49 -8.03 0.55 -2.74
N THR A 50 -7.86 1.36 -3.78
CA THR A 50 -8.38 2.73 -3.86
C THR A 50 -9.50 2.79 -4.89
N ASP A 51 -10.65 3.34 -4.51
CA ASP A 51 -11.75 3.63 -5.44
C ASP A 51 -11.39 4.88 -6.28
N VAL A 52 -11.58 4.79 -7.60
CA VAL A 52 -11.19 5.88 -8.53
C VAL A 52 -12.15 7.07 -8.45
N ALA A 53 -13.42 6.85 -8.08
CA ALA A 53 -14.43 7.89 -8.10
C ALA A 53 -14.27 8.88 -6.93
N ASP A 54 -13.91 8.37 -5.75
CA ASP A 54 -13.81 9.18 -4.53
C ASP A 54 -12.44 9.19 -3.85
N GLY A 55 -11.49 8.35 -4.30
CA GLY A 55 -10.15 8.24 -3.73
C GLY A 55 -10.10 7.53 -2.37
N SER A 56 -11.22 6.97 -1.90
CA SER A 56 -11.25 6.20 -0.67
C SER A 56 -10.37 4.97 -0.79
N THR A 57 -9.62 4.67 0.28
CA THR A 57 -8.65 3.57 0.29
C THR A 57 -8.97 2.63 1.43
N ARG A 58 -9.02 1.33 1.12
CA ARG A 58 -9.15 0.27 2.13
C ARG A 58 -8.00 -0.73 2.03
N MET A 59 -7.66 -1.28 3.17
CA MET A 59 -6.65 -2.33 3.30
C MET A 59 -7.30 -3.70 3.03
N LEU A 60 -6.68 -4.54 2.20
CA LEU A 60 -7.13 -5.91 1.94
C LEU A 60 -6.46 -6.94 2.82
N THR A 61 -5.19 -6.75 3.13
CA THR A 61 -4.40 -7.64 3.98
C THR A 61 -3.96 -6.91 5.24
N ASP A 62 -3.76 -7.62 6.35
CA ASP A 62 -3.47 -7.00 7.66
C ASP A 62 -2.03 -6.46 7.79
N GLY A 63 -1.17 -6.77 6.83
CA GLY A 63 0.24 -6.42 6.84
C GLY A 63 1.06 -7.13 7.92
N ALA A 64 0.62 -8.30 8.36
CA ALA A 64 1.40 -9.18 9.23
C ALA A 64 2.58 -9.86 8.49
N ALA A 65 2.52 -9.92 7.16
CA ALA A 65 3.55 -10.48 6.29
C ALA A 65 3.96 -9.47 5.19
N LEU A 66 4.81 -9.91 4.26
CA LEU A 66 5.15 -9.15 3.06
C LEU A 66 4.22 -9.54 1.92
N ASP A 67 3.06 -8.88 1.85
CA ASP A 67 2.14 -9.01 0.71
C ASP A 67 2.62 -8.14 -0.45
N THR A 68 2.77 -8.74 -1.63
CA THR A 68 3.34 -8.09 -2.82
C THR A 68 2.63 -8.54 -4.08
N HIS A 69 2.80 -7.79 -5.17
CA HIS A 69 2.37 -8.16 -6.52
C HIS A 69 0.87 -8.46 -6.70
N PRO A 70 -0.04 -7.57 -6.27
CA PRO A 70 -1.46 -7.80 -6.47
C PRO A 70 -1.79 -7.92 -7.95
N ARG A 71 -2.58 -8.90 -8.38
CA ARG A 71 -3.06 -9.01 -9.77
C ARG A 71 -4.58 -9.14 -9.81
N PRO A 72 -5.30 -8.11 -10.29
CA PRO A 72 -6.73 -8.21 -10.54
C PRO A 72 -7.05 -9.37 -11.47
N SER A 73 -8.09 -10.15 -11.15
CA SER A 73 -8.64 -11.14 -12.07
C SER A 73 -9.22 -10.46 -13.31
N PRO A 74 -9.32 -11.15 -14.46
CA PRO A 74 -9.88 -10.55 -15.69
C PRO A 74 -11.32 -10.05 -15.55
N ASP A 75 -12.11 -10.62 -14.63
CA ASP A 75 -13.47 -10.18 -14.30
C ASP A 75 -13.51 -9.12 -13.17
N GLY A 76 -12.36 -8.79 -12.57
CA GLY A 76 -12.23 -7.81 -11.49
C GLY A 76 -12.85 -8.22 -10.16
N ALA A 77 -13.27 -9.47 -9.99
CA ALA A 77 -13.88 -9.96 -8.76
C ALA A 77 -12.84 -10.30 -7.67
N TRP A 78 -11.60 -10.60 -8.05
CA TRP A 78 -10.56 -11.10 -7.16
C TRP A 78 -9.22 -10.41 -7.41
N ILE A 79 -8.33 -10.51 -6.43
CA ILE A 79 -6.91 -10.14 -6.52
C ILE A 79 -6.10 -11.36 -6.09
N ALA A 80 -5.15 -11.76 -6.94
CA ALA A 80 -4.13 -12.78 -6.63
C ALA A 80 -2.84 -12.13 -6.11
#